data_AF-A0A1D3K4V8-F1
#
_entry.id   AF-A0A1D3K4V8-F1
#
_cell.length_a   1.000
_cell.length_b   1.000
_cell.length_c   1.000
_cell.angle_alpha   90.00
_cell.angle_beta   90.00
_cell.angle_gamma   90.00
#
_symmetry.space_group_name_H-M   'P 1'
#
loop_
_entity.id
_entity.type
_entity.pdbx_description
1 polymer ?
#
loop_
_entity_poly.entity_id
_entity_poly.type
_entity_poly.pdbx_seq_one_letter_code
_entity_poly.pdbx_strand_id
1 'polypeptide(L)'
;MATSAAREGHGELIIAELLDHSDTQNVGIYVKATPEIIERIDRAVALRMAPLAHAFAGVVISEESAAIRGGDPMSRIVDPRFDETMKPMGNCGRGGPCGFMAPIACYTCKNFQAWVDGPHEAVLDYLLVERERLIAVADARIAAVNDRTILAVAEVIELTREKRGETNDG
;
A
#
# COMPACT_ATOMS: atom_id res chain seq x y z
N MET A 1 27.47 -16.62 -8.91
CA MET A 1 27.07 -15.20 -8.70
C MET A 1 26.35 -14.69 -9.95
N ALA A 2 25.10 -15.10 -10.19
CA ALA A 2 24.33 -14.71 -11.39
C ALA A 2 22.86 -14.37 -11.10
N THR A 3 22.47 -14.32 -9.83
CA THR A 3 21.05 -14.15 -9.42
C THR A 3 20.69 -12.70 -9.08
N SER A 4 21.66 -11.82 -8.79
CA SER A 4 21.36 -10.41 -8.47
C SER A 4 21.14 -9.57 -9.74
N ALA A 5 21.99 -9.73 -10.77
CA ALA A 5 21.94 -8.90 -11.97
C ALA A 5 20.67 -9.13 -12.82
N ALA A 6 20.14 -10.35 -12.85
CA ALA A 6 18.87 -10.61 -13.53
C ALA A 6 17.69 -9.92 -12.83
N ARG A 7 17.69 -9.89 -11.49
CA ARG A 7 16.59 -9.34 -10.69
C ARG A 7 16.52 -7.81 -10.74
N GLU A 8 17.67 -7.15 -10.84
CA GLU A 8 17.75 -5.70 -11.09
C GLU A 8 17.27 -5.34 -12.50
N GLY A 9 17.69 -6.09 -13.52
CA GLY A 9 17.28 -5.85 -14.91
C GLY A 9 15.77 -6.02 -15.17
N HIS A 10 15.12 -7.00 -14.53
CA HIS A 10 13.65 -7.13 -14.62
C HIS A 10 12.92 -5.98 -13.92
N GLY A 11 13.40 -5.53 -12.74
CA GLY A 11 12.81 -4.40 -12.04
C GLY A 11 12.90 -3.09 -12.82
N GLU A 12 14.02 -2.84 -13.49
CA GLU A 12 14.22 -1.66 -14.33
C GLU A 12 13.33 -1.67 -15.58
N LEU A 13 13.14 -2.83 -16.22
CA LEU A 13 12.25 -2.98 -17.38
C LEU A 13 10.77 -2.76 -17.01
N ILE A 14 10.34 -3.24 -15.84
CA ILE A 14 8.99 -2.96 -15.30
C ILE A 14 8.79 -1.47 -15.10
N ILE A 15 9.77 -0.78 -14.49
CA ILE A 15 9.70 0.66 -14.27
C ILE A 15 9.65 1.41 -15.62
N ALA A 16 10.46 0.99 -16.60
CA ALA A 16 10.51 1.61 -17.93
C ALA A 16 9.19 1.48 -18.71
N GLU A 17 8.55 0.30 -18.70
CA GLU A 17 7.26 0.07 -19.38
C GLU A 17 6.12 0.86 -18.69
N LEU A 18 6.16 0.97 -17.37
CA LEU A 18 5.21 1.80 -16.60
C LEU A 18 5.40 3.30 -16.85
N LEU A 19 6.64 3.76 -17.06
CA LEU A 19 6.95 5.15 -17.38
C LEU A 19 6.46 5.55 -18.79
N ASP A 20 6.32 4.60 -19.73
CA ASP A 20 5.82 4.86 -21.09
C ASP A 20 4.29 5.07 -21.16
N HIS A 21 3.57 4.80 -20.08
CA HIS A 21 2.11 5.06 -19.95
C HIS A 21 1.76 6.37 -19.25
N SER A 22 2.58 7.40 -19.45
CA SER A 22 2.38 8.77 -18.97
C SER A 22 1.28 9.56 -19.72
N ASP A 23 0.18 8.93 -20.13
CA ASP A 23 -0.99 9.63 -20.69
C ASP A 23 -2.26 9.32 -19.89
N THR A 24 -2.59 10.24 -18.98
CA THR A 24 -3.65 10.14 -17.97
C THR A 24 -4.94 10.83 -18.41
N GLN A 25 -5.41 10.60 -19.64
CA GLN A 25 -6.71 11.12 -20.09
C GLN A 25 -7.78 10.04 -20.02
N ASN A 26 -8.42 9.97 -18.86
CA ASN A 26 -9.66 9.26 -18.52
C ASN A 26 -9.53 7.79 -18.07
N VAL A 27 -9.76 7.61 -16.76
CA VAL A 27 -10.41 6.44 -16.16
C VAL A 27 -9.61 5.12 -16.18
N GLY A 28 -9.00 4.81 -15.04
CA GLY A 28 -9.03 3.46 -14.46
C GLY A 28 -8.47 2.32 -15.30
N ILE A 29 -7.24 2.42 -15.81
CA ILE A 29 -6.54 1.27 -16.38
C ILE A 29 -5.19 1.13 -15.67
N TYR A 30 -5.18 0.28 -14.65
CA TYR A 30 -3.97 -0.45 -14.26
C TYR A 30 -4.27 -1.95 -14.21
N VAL A 31 -4.99 -2.48 -15.21
CA VAL A 31 -5.06 -3.94 -15.44
C VAL A 31 -5.32 -4.22 -16.91
N LYS A 32 -4.33 -3.94 -17.77
CA LYS A 32 -4.11 -4.73 -18.99
C LYS A 32 -2.64 -5.16 -19.06
N ALA A 33 -2.09 -5.58 -17.92
CA ALA A 33 -0.94 -6.47 -17.96
C ALA A 33 -1.44 -7.76 -18.63
N THR A 34 -0.88 -8.09 -19.79
CA THR A 34 -1.04 -9.44 -20.35
C THR A 34 -0.54 -10.45 -19.31
N PRO A 35 -0.95 -11.73 -19.37
CA PRO A 35 -0.47 -12.75 -18.43
C PRO A 35 1.06 -12.82 -18.31
N GLU A 36 1.80 -12.37 -19.32
CA GLU A 36 3.26 -12.24 -19.29
C GLU A 36 3.78 -11.09 -18.38
N ILE A 37 3.01 -10.03 -18.14
CA ILE A 37 3.35 -8.84 -17.30
C ILE A 37 2.78 -8.98 -15.88
N ILE A 38 2.35 -10.18 -15.47
CA ILE A 38 2.13 -10.50 -14.04
C ILE A 38 3.49 -10.80 -13.40
N GLU A 39 4.45 -9.89 -13.60
CA GLU A 39 5.70 -9.92 -12.84
C GLU A 39 5.36 -9.59 -11.39
N ARG A 40 5.93 -10.37 -10.48
CA ARG A 40 5.58 -10.40 -9.06
C ARG A 40 5.76 -9.00 -8.46
N ILE A 41 4.70 -8.48 -7.83
CA ILE A 41 4.85 -7.39 -6.85
C ILE A 41 5.40 -8.02 -5.59
N ASP A 42 6.72 -7.87 -5.38
CA ASP A 42 7.36 -8.16 -4.10
C ASP A 42 7.56 -6.86 -3.30
N ARG A 43 8.06 -6.97 -2.06
CA ARG A 43 8.26 -5.82 -1.17
C ARG A 43 9.16 -4.75 -1.79
N ALA A 44 10.26 -5.14 -2.45
CA ALA A 44 11.21 -4.20 -3.02
C ALA A 44 10.63 -3.48 -4.24
N VAL A 45 9.86 -4.18 -5.06
CA VAL A 45 9.10 -3.58 -6.16
C VAL A 45 8.05 -2.62 -5.61
N ALA A 46 7.25 -3.04 -4.63
CA ALA A 46 6.20 -2.21 -4.04
C ALA A 46 6.74 -0.89 -3.46
N LEU A 47 7.82 -0.93 -2.68
CA LEU A 47 8.42 0.27 -2.08
C LEU A 47 9.07 1.20 -3.10
N ARG A 48 9.70 0.66 -4.16
CA ARG A 48 10.26 1.49 -5.24
C ARG A 48 9.17 2.15 -6.09
N MET A 49 8.04 1.46 -6.29
CA MET A 49 6.91 1.98 -7.05
C MET A 49 6.05 2.97 -6.27
N ALA A 50 6.04 2.89 -4.94
CA ALA A 50 5.18 3.66 -4.06
C ALA A 50 5.14 5.17 -4.36
N PRO A 51 6.28 5.88 -4.50
CA PRO A 51 6.28 7.32 -4.81
C PRO A 51 5.67 7.66 -6.18
N LEU A 52 5.67 6.71 -7.12
CA LEU A 52 5.17 6.90 -8.47
C LEU A 52 3.69 6.54 -8.59
N ALA A 53 3.23 5.57 -7.79
CA ALA A 53 1.91 4.98 -7.90
C ALA A 53 0.78 5.95 -7.51
N HIS A 54 1.04 6.91 -6.62
CA HIS A 54 0.03 7.84 -6.06
C HIS A 54 -1.26 7.08 -5.67
N ALA A 55 -1.07 5.96 -4.97
CA ALA A 55 -2.12 5.01 -4.63
C ALA A 55 -2.77 5.31 -3.28
N PHE A 56 -2.02 5.91 -2.36
CA PHE A 56 -2.50 6.40 -1.08
C PHE A 56 -3.29 7.71 -1.27
N ALA A 57 -4.58 7.66 -0.94
CA ALA A 57 -5.47 8.83 -1.08
C ALA A 57 -5.66 9.63 0.23
N GLY A 58 -5.14 9.11 1.34
CA GLY A 58 -5.32 9.67 2.68
C GLY A 58 -4.24 10.67 3.05
N VAL A 59 -4.04 10.85 4.35
CA VAL A 59 -2.95 11.66 4.91
C VAL A 59 -2.23 10.91 6.03
N VAL A 60 -0.93 11.15 6.19
CA VAL A 60 -0.17 10.66 7.36
C VAL A 60 -0.21 11.73 8.45
N ILE A 61 -0.57 11.33 9.67
CA ILE A 61 -0.63 12.18 10.88
C ILE A 61 0.39 11.71 11.91
N SER A 62 0.89 12.64 12.72
CA SER A 62 1.90 12.35 13.75
C SER A 62 1.34 11.65 14.98
N GLU A 63 0.10 11.99 15.36
CA GLU A 63 -0.54 11.51 16.58
C GLU A 63 -2.06 11.67 16.48
N GLU A 64 -2.79 11.02 17.39
CA GLU A 64 -4.26 11.03 17.41
C GLU A 64 -4.85 12.44 17.52
N SER A 65 -4.21 13.36 18.26
CA SER A 65 -4.71 14.72 18.45
C SER A 65 -4.80 15.52 17.15
N ALA A 66 -4.02 15.13 16.13
CA ALA A 66 -4.06 15.72 14.79
C ALA A 66 -5.19 15.15 13.92
N ALA A 67 -5.88 14.09 14.34
CA ALA A 67 -6.95 13.50 13.57
C ALA A 67 -8.24 14.35 13.61
N ILE A 68 -8.95 14.46 12.49
CA ILE A 68 -10.26 15.14 12.37
C ILE A 68 -11.26 14.67 13.45
N ARG A 69 -11.19 13.40 13.84
CA ARG A 69 -12.02 12.78 14.88
C ARG A 69 -11.20 12.21 16.04
N GLY A 70 -10.06 12.82 16.38
CA GLY A 70 -9.14 12.31 17.42
C GLY A 70 -9.75 12.17 18.82
N GLY A 71 -10.80 12.93 19.14
CA GLY A 71 -11.54 12.78 20.40
C GLY A 71 -12.55 11.62 20.41
N ASP A 72 -12.71 10.89 19.30
CA ASP A 72 -13.66 9.79 19.16
C ASP A 72 -12.91 8.46 19.00
N PRO A 73 -12.88 7.60 20.04
CA PRO A 73 -12.22 6.29 19.98
C PRO A 73 -12.76 5.38 18.88
N MET A 74 -14.02 5.55 18.46
CA MET A 74 -14.63 4.76 17.37
C MET A 74 -14.10 5.15 15.99
N SER A 75 -13.33 6.25 15.90
CA SER A 75 -12.63 6.61 14.67
C SER A 75 -11.33 5.82 14.47
N ARG A 76 -10.79 5.19 15.52
CA ARG A 76 -9.54 4.41 15.44
C ARG A 76 -9.73 3.18 14.57
N ILE A 77 -8.79 2.96 13.67
CA ILE A 77 -8.74 1.78 12.81
C ILE A 77 -7.70 0.84 13.41
N VAL A 78 -8.19 -0.26 13.98
CA VAL A 78 -7.41 -1.29 14.68
C VAL A 78 -7.79 -2.65 14.12
N ASP A 79 -6.85 -3.58 14.07
CA ASP A 79 -7.12 -4.97 13.69
C ASP A 79 -6.02 -5.88 14.27
N PRO A 80 -6.39 -6.87 15.09
CA PRO A 80 -5.42 -7.73 15.77
C PRO A 80 -4.61 -8.60 14.83
N ARG A 81 -5.01 -8.72 13.55
CA ARG A 81 -4.23 -9.43 12.52
C ARG A 81 -2.88 -8.76 12.22
N PHE A 82 -2.75 -7.46 12.50
CA PHE A 82 -1.52 -6.69 12.20
C PHE A 82 -0.79 -6.25 13.47
N ASP A 83 -1.48 -6.15 14.59
CA ASP A 83 -0.88 -5.86 15.89
C ASP A 83 -1.76 -6.43 17.01
N GLU A 84 -1.26 -7.44 17.73
CA GLU A 84 -2.00 -8.14 18.80
C GLU A 84 -2.36 -7.22 19.98
N THR A 85 -1.65 -6.10 20.14
CA THR A 85 -1.92 -5.11 21.20
C THR A 85 -3.04 -4.13 20.82
N MET A 86 -3.65 -4.31 19.64
CA MET A 86 -4.65 -3.42 19.05
C MET A 86 -4.10 -2.00 18.82
N LYS A 87 -2.82 -1.89 18.48
CA LYS A 87 -2.24 -0.61 18.07
C LYS A 87 -2.98 -0.06 16.83
N PRO A 88 -3.47 1.20 16.86
CA PRO A 88 -4.13 1.79 15.70
C PRO A 88 -3.19 1.99 14.50
N MET A 89 -3.70 1.71 13.31
CA MET A 89 -3.07 2.07 12.04
C MET A 89 -3.37 3.52 11.67
N GLY A 90 -4.43 4.09 12.22
CA GLY A 90 -4.87 5.44 11.92
C GLY A 90 -6.26 5.77 12.43
N ASN A 91 -6.77 6.93 12.06
CA ASN A 91 -8.16 7.31 12.28
C ASN A 91 -8.94 7.41 10.96
N CYS A 92 -10.23 7.11 11.01
CA CYS A 92 -11.19 7.44 9.97
C CYS A 92 -11.74 8.86 10.19
N GLY A 93 -11.49 9.77 9.25
CA GLY A 93 -12.00 11.14 9.30
C GLY A 93 -13.48 11.28 8.90
N ARG A 94 -14.09 10.23 8.34
CA ARG A 94 -15.51 10.28 7.92
C ARG A 94 -16.42 10.33 9.14
N GLY A 95 -17.42 11.21 9.15
CA GLY A 95 -18.56 11.14 10.07
C GLY A 95 -19.61 10.13 9.60
N GLY A 96 -20.02 9.21 10.47
CA GLY A 96 -21.07 8.22 10.20
C GLY A 96 -20.56 6.84 9.74
N PRO A 97 -21.49 5.91 9.41
CA PRO A 97 -21.16 4.52 9.14
C PRO A 97 -20.30 4.36 7.88
N CYS A 98 -19.35 3.43 7.95
CA CYS A 98 -18.48 3.04 6.85
C CYS A 98 -18.70 1.56 6.52
N GLY A 99 -18.91 1.23 5.24
CA GLY A 99 -19.07 -0.16 4.77
C GLY A 99 -17.80 -0.75 4.17
N PHE A 100 -16.67 -0.03 4.25
CA PHE A 100 -15.41 -0.52 3.72
C PHE A 100 -14.76 -1.52 4.68
N MET A 101 -14.03 -2.46 4.08
CA MET A 101 -13.29 -3.48 4.81
C MET A 101 -12.02 -2.88 5.41
N ALA A 102 -12.15 -2.23 6.56
CA ALA A 102 -11.02 -1.78 7.33
C ALA A 102 -10.18 -2.98 7.82
N PRO A 103 -8.85 -2.84 7.93
CA PRO A 103 -8.07 -1.67 7.55
C PRO A 103 -7.64 -1.67 6.07
N ILE A 104 -7.76 -2.79 5.37
CA ILE A 104 -7.22 -2.97 4.01
C ILE A 104 -7.74 -1.89 3.05
N ALA A 105 -9.06 -1.69 2.98
CA ALA A 105 -9.66 -0.68 2.10
C ALA A 105 -9.40 0.77 2.55
N CYS A 106 -8.85 1.00 3.75
CA CYS A 106 -8.59 2.35 4.25
C CYS A 106 -7.41 2.99 3.51
N TYR A 107 -6.40 2.23 3.07
CA TYR A 107 -5.21 2.79 2.42
C TYR A 107 -5.50 3.48 1.08
N THR A 108 -6.58 3.12 0.39
CA THR A 108 -7.03 3.81 -0.84
C THR A 108 -8.19 4.78 -0.58
N CYS A 109 -8.59 4.97 0.68
CA CYS A 109 -9.69 5.84 1.07
C CYS A 109 -9.18 7.22 1.49
N LYS A 110 -9.74 8.28 0.88
CA LYS A 110 -9.38 9.68 1.20
C LYS A 110 -9.63 10.12 2.64
N ASN A 111 -10.42 9.37 3.39
CA ASN A 111 -10.73 9.71 4.79
C ASN A 111 -9.73 9.07 5.77
N PHE A 112 -8.79 8.26 5.29
CA PHE A 112 -7.84 7.60 6.15
C PHE A 112 -6.74 8.57 6.59
N GLN A 113 -6.51 8.62 7.90
CA GLN A 113 -5.47 9.40 8.54
C GLN A 113 -4.50 8.42 9.20
N ALA A 114 -3.54 7.94 8.42
CA ALA A 114 -2.56 6.94 8.83
C ALA A 114 -1.63 7.50 9.92
N TRP A 115 -1.35 6.73 10.97
CA TRP A 115 -0.44 7.17 12.02
C TRP A 115 1.01 6.93 11.61
N VAL A 116 1.88 7.89 11.87
CA VAL A 116 3.32 7.77 11.53
C VAL A 116 3.96 6.51 12.14
N ASP A 117 3.47 6.05 13.29
CA ASP A 117 3.97 4.87 13.99
C ASP A 117 3.03 3.64 13.88
N GLY A 118 2.02 3.69 13.02
CA GLY A 118 1.09 2.58 12.80
C GLY A 118 1.79 1.32 12.26
N PRO A 119 1.21 0.12 12.46
CA PRO A 119 1.80 -1.16 12.02
C PRO A 119 1.66 -1.39 10.49
N HIS A 120 2.03 -0.40 9.68
CA HIS A 120 1.89 -0.41 8.22
C HIS A 120 2.74 -1.50 7.54
N GLU A 121 3.93 -1.77 8.07
CA GLU A 121 4.81 -2.84 7.60
C GLU A 121 4.12 -4.22 7.70
N ALA A 122 3.47 -4.51 8.83
CA ALA A 122 2.72 -5.75 9.01
C ALA A 122 1.54 -5.88 8.03
N VAL A 123 0.89 -4.76 7.68
CA VAL A 123 -0.15 -4.75 6.66
C VAL A 123 0.42 -5.05 5.28
N LEU A 124 1.57 -4.48 4.92
CA LEU A 124 2.24 -4.74 3.64
C LEU A 124 2.62 -6.22 3.52
N ASP A 125 3.29 -6.76 4.54
CA ASP A 125 3.73 -8.15 4.57
C ASP A 125 2.55 -9.12 4.42
N TYR A 126 1.46 -8.87 5.15
CA TYR A 126 0.24 -9.66 5.04
C TYR A 126 -0.32 -9.65 3.61
N LEU A 127 -0.40 -8.48 2.96
CA LEU A 127 -0.96 -8.37 1.61
C LEU A 127 -0.08 -9.06 0.57
N LEU A 128 1.25 -8.98 0.72
CA LEU A 128 2.19 -9.68 -0.16
C LEU A 128 2.08 -11.20 -0.01
N VAL A 129 2.02 -11.71 1.22
CA VAL A 129 1.82 -13.15 1.49
C VAL A 129 0.48 -13.63 0.94
N GLU A 130 -0.59 -12.88 1.15
CA GLU A 130 -1.92 -13.25 0.63
C GLU A 130 -1.94 -13.22 -0.90
N ARG A 131 -1.28 -12.24 -1.53
CA ARG A 131 -1.13 -12.20 -2.99
C ARG A 131 -0.39 -13.43 -3.50
N GLU A 132 0.74 -13.80 -2.92
CA GLU A 132 1.49 -15.01 -3.31
C GLU A 132 0.65 -16.28 -3.12
N ARG A 133 -0.09 -16.38 -2.02
CA ARG A 133 -1.03 -17.49 -1.78
C ARG A 133 -2.08 -17.56 -2.89
N LEU A 134 -2.70 -16.44 -3.24
CA LEU A 134 -3.73 -16.37 -4.30
C LEU A 134 -3.17 -16.68 -5.68
N ILE A 135 -1.92 -16.32 -5.99
CA ILE A 135 -1.26 -16.75 -7.24
C ILE A 135 -1.09 -18.26 -7.27
N ALA A 136 -0.75 -18.88 -6.13
CA ALA A 136 -0.50 -20.31 -6.06
C ALA A 136 -1.79 -21.16 -6.12
N VAL A 137 -2.91 -20.63 -5.59
CA VAL A 137 -4.15 -21.43 -5.42
C VAL A 137 -5.36 -20.92 -6.21
N ALA A 138 -5.26 -19.76 -6.84
CA ALA A 138 -6.35 -19.10 -7.57
C ALA A 138 -5.88 -18.47 -8.89
N ASP A 139 -6.77 -17.74 -9.57
CA ASP A 139 -6.48 -17.02 -10.81
C ASP A 139 -5.71 -15.72 -10.50
N ALA A 140 -4.74 -15.37 -11.34
CA ALA A 140 -3.90 -14.18 -11.15
C ALA A 140 -4.71 -12.87 -11.08
N ARG A 141 -5.89 -12.81 -11.71
CA ARG A 141 -6.81 -11.67 -11.58
C ARG A 141 -7.36 -11.50 -10.17
N ILE A 142 -7.54 -12.60 -9.43
CA ILE A 142 -7.97 -12.58 -8.02
C ILE A 142 -6.81 -12.09 -7.14
N ALA A 143 -5.59 -12.56 -7.41
CA ALA A 143 -4.41 -12.07 -6.70
C ALA A 143 -4.19 -10.56 -6.90
N ALA A 144 -4.47 -10.05 -8.10
CA ALA A 144 -4.29 -8.64 -8.45
C ALA A 144 -5.30 -7.68 -7.79
N VAL A 145 -6.36 -8.18 -7.13
CA VAL A 145 -7.43 -7.33 -6.54
C VAL A 145 -6.87 -6.31 -5.55
N ASN A 146 -5.81 -6.67 -4.81
CA ASN A 146 -5.21 -5.81 -3.79
C ASN A 146 -3.91 -5.13 -4.26
N ASP A 147 -3.51 -5.21 -5.52
CA ASP A 147 -2.24 -4.64 -6.00
C ASP A 147 -2.18 -3.13 -5.78
N ARG A 148 -3.27 -2.42 -6.06
CA ARG A 148 -3.36 -0.98 -5.75
C ARG A 148 -3.25 -0.70 -4.26
N THR A 149 -3.81 -1.58 -3.41
CA THR A 149 -3.72 -1.43 -1.95
C THR A 149 -2.30 -1.70 -1.46
N ILE A 150 -1.59 -2.69 -2.02
CA ILE A 150 -0.18 -2.97 -1.72
C ILE A 150 0.66 -1.72 -2.00
N LEU A 151 0.48 -1.09 -3.16
CA LEU A 151 1.18 0.15 -3.50
C LEU A 151 0.82 1.30 -2.55
N ALA A 152 -0.45 1.43 -2.15
CA ALA A 152 -0.88 2.46 -1.21
C ALA A 152 -0.29 2.26 0.20
N VAL A 153 -0.16 1.02 0.68
CA VAL A 153 0.47 0.72 1.97
C VAL A 153 1.97 1.00 1.90
N ALA A 154 2.63 0.61 0.80
CA ALA A 154 4.03 0.92 0.56
C ALA A 154 4.29 2.45 0.54
N GLU A 155 3.40 3.22 -0.09
CA GLU A 155 3.46 4.69 -0.09
C GLU A 155 3.30 5.28 1.32
N VAL A 156 2.37 4.76 2.14
CA VAL A 156 2.28 5.15 3.55
C VAL A 156 3.58 4.88 4.29
N ILE A 157 4.20 3.71 4.08
CA ILE A 157 5.47 3.36 4.73
C ILE A 157 6.56 4.37 4.38
N GLU A 158 6.76 4.69 3.10
CA GLU A 158 7.77 5.70 2.69
C GLU A 158 7.45 7.08 3.29
N LEU A 159 6.19 7.53 3.24
CA LEU A 159 5.77 8.79 3.85
C LEU A 159 5.99 8.81 5.37
N THR A 160 5.83 7.68 6.06
CA THR A 160 6.12 7.60 7.50
C THR A 160 7.62 7.69 7.79
N ARG A 161 8.46 7.06 6.96
CA ARG A 161 9.93 7.13 7.08
C ARG A 161 10.44 8.54 6.85
N GLU A 162 9.96 9.20 5.79
CA GLU A 162 10.25 10.61 5.51
C GLU A 162 9.89 11.50 6.70
N LYS A 163 8.70 11.34 7.28
CA LYS A 163 8.26 12.09 8.47
C LYS A 163 9.09 11.82 9.72
N ARG A 164 9.63 10.61 9.88
CA ARG A 164 10.54 10.25 10.99
C ARG A 164 11.98 10.70 10.77
N GLY A 165 12.34 11.17 9.56
CA GLY A 165 13.72 11.49 9.20
C GLY A 165 14.57 10.25 8.91
N GLU A 166 13.95 9.12 8.60
CA GLU A 166 14.59 7.87 8.19
C GLU A 166 14.81 7.90 6.67
N THR A 167 15.80 8.65 6.18
CA THR A 167 16.10 8.67 4.74
C THR A 167 16.80 7.36 4.34
N ASN A 168 16.26 6.66 3.35
CA ASN A 168 16.85 5.44 2.81
C ASN A 168 17.99 5.85 1.84
N ASP A 169 19.23 5.90 2.34
CA ASP A 169 20.42 6.05 1.50
C ASP A 169 20.71 4.71 0.78
N GLY A 170 20.58 4.72 -0.56
CA GLY A 170 21.22 3.72 -1.45
C GLY A 170 20.29 2.73 -2.13
#